data_AF-A0A354T874-F1
#
_entry.id   AF-A0A354T874-F1
#
_cell.length_a   1.000
_cell.length_b   1.000
_cell.length_c   1.000
_cell.angle_alpha   90.00
_cell.angle_beta   90.00
_cell.angle_gamma   90.00
#
_symmetry.space_group_name_H-M   'P 1'
#
loop_
_entity.id
_entity.type
_entity.pdbx_description
1 polymer ?
#
loop_
_entity_poly.entity_id
_entity_poly.type
_entity_poly.pdbx_seq_one_letter_code
_entity_poly.pdbx_strand_id
1 'polypeptide(L)'
;MPQAPITPDSVIELLTSEHILEPQEPIAPDTDLFTLGLDSMAMMQLLLQIEERFRLSVSPAEMTRDRFATAGALASFLGEKRRLAA
;
A
#
# COMPACT_ATOMS: atom_id res chain seq x y z
N MET A 1 -21.13 7.62 4.27
CA MET A 1 -20.78 7.19 2.90
C MET A 1 -20.07 5.85 3.00
N PRO A 2 -20.41 4.83 2.20
CA PRO A 2 -19.69 3.56 2.22
C PRO A 2 -18.24 3.83 1.81
N GLN A 3 -17.27 3.40 2.63
CA GLN A 3 -15.86 3.52 2.26
C GLN A 3 -15.57 2.53 1.13
N ALA A 4 -15.05 3.04 0.01
CA ALA A 4 -14.75 2.23 -1.17
C ALA A 4 -13.81 1.05 -0.83
N PRO A 5 -13.92 -0.12 -1.51
CA PRO A 5 -12.98 -1.22 -1.32
C PRO A 5 -11.53 -0.75 -1.56
N ILE A 6 -10.60 -1.19 -0.72
CA ILE A 6 -9.17 -0.96 -0.97
C ILE A 6 -8.77 -1.98 -2.04
N THR A 7 -8.46 -1.49 -3.24
CA THR A 7 -8.07 -2.31 -4.39
C THR A 7 -6.58 -2.11 -4.71
N PRO A 8 -5.96 -3.01 -5.50
CA PRO A 8 -4.58 -2.82 -5.94
C PRO A 8 -4.40 -1.50 -6.69
N ASP A 9 -5.38 -1.11 -7.51
CA ASP A 9 -5.34 0.16 -8.25
C ASP A 9 -5.29 1.37 -7.31
N SER A 10 -6.06 1.37 -6.22
CA SER A 10 -6.02 2.46 -5.23
C SER A 10 -4.67 2.55 -4.51
N VAL A 11 -4.00 1.41 -4.32
CA VAL A 11 -2.65 1.36 -3.74
C VAL A 11 -1.62 1.90 -4.74
N ILE A 12 -1.69 1.49 -6.00
CA ILE A 12 -0.81 1.98 -7.08
C ILE A 12 -0.98 3.50 -7.27
N GLU A 13 -2.22 3.97 -7.24
CA GLU A 13 -2.54 5.39 -7.31
C GLU A 13 -1.93 6.16 -6.13
N LEU A 14 -2.01 5.63 -4.91
CA LEU A 14 -1.38 6.25 -3.74
C LEU A 14 0.15 6.28 -3.88
N LEU A 15 0.77 5.18 -4.33
CA LEU A 15 2.23 5.10 -4.49
C LEU A 15 2.75 6.11 -5.52
N THR A 16 2.02 6.33 -6.61
CA THR A 16 2.40 7.26 -7.68
C THR A 16 2.04 8.71 -7.34
N SER A 17 0.85 8.96 -6.76
CA SER A 17 0.39 10.29 -6.33
C SER A 17 1.29 10.89 -5.26
N GLU A 18 1.73 10.08 -4.30
CA GLU A 18 2.58 10.53 -3.19
C GLU A 18 4.08 10.45 -3.50
N HIS A 19 4.43 10.14 -4.76
CA HIS A 19 5.81 9.98 -5.24
C HIS A 19 6.64 9.02 -4.37
N ILE A 20 5.98 7.99 -3.83
CA ILE A 20 6.63 6.92 -3.05
C ILE A 20 7.40 6.01 -4.01
N LEU A 21 6.84 5.77 -5.20
CA LEU A 21 7.50 5.09 -6.30
C LEU A 21 7.35 5.92 -7.58
N GLU A 22 8.43 5.99 -8.35
CA GLU A 22 8.48 6.65 -9.66
C GLU A 22 8.75 5.61 -10.77
N PRO A 23 7.78 4.72 -11.05
CA PRO A 23 7.97 3.69 -12.05
C PRO A 23 7.99 4.32 -13.45
N GLN A 24 8.92 3.85 -14.30
CA GLN A 24 8.98 4.27 -15.72
C GLN A 24 7.84 3.66 -16.54
N GLU A 25 7.24 2.57 -16.05
CA GLU A 25 6.16 1.81 -16.68
C GLU A 25 4.99 1.61 -15.70
N PRO A 26 3.77 1.27 -16.18
CA PRO A 26 2.64 0.98 -15.28
C PRO A 26 2.95 -0.17 -14.31
N ILE A 27 2.73 0.04 -13.02
CA ILE A 27 2.87 -1.00 -11.98
C ILE A 27 1.71 -1.98 -12.13
N ALA A 28 1.98 -3.27 -12.33
CA ALA A 28 0.95 -4.29 -12.28
C ALA A 28 0.65 -4.70 -10.82
N PRO A 29 -0.57 -5.17 -10.49
CA PRO A 29 -0.95 -5.57 -9.14
C PRO A 29 -0.04 -6.62 -8.48
N ASP A 30 0.59 -7.45 -9.30
CA ASP A 30 1.50 -8.55 -8.94
C ASP A 30 2.99 -8.17 -9.07
N THR A 31 3.30 -6.94 -9.46
CA THR A 31 4.68 -6.44 -9.57
C THR A 31 5.31 -6.31 -8.19
N ASP A 32 6.57 -6.73 -8.08
CA ASP A 32 7.36 -6.60 -6.87
C ASP A 32 7.75 -5.13 -6.62
N LEU A 33 7.12 -4.50 -5.63
CA LEU A 33 7.35 -3.11 -5.24
C LEU A 33 8.77 -2.89 -4.70
N PHE A 34 9.38 -3.90 -4.08
CA PHE A 34 10.77 -3.78 -3.60
C PHE A 34 11.75 -3.67 -4.77
N THR A 35 11.46 -4.36 -5.88
CA THR A 35 12.24 -4.26 -7.11
C THR A 35 12.06 -2.89 -7.79
N LEU A 36 10.93 -2.23 -7.56
CA LEU A 36 10.65 -0.86 -8.03
C LEU A 36 11.28 0.24 -7.15
N GLY A 37 11.93 -0.12 -6.04
CA GLY A 37 12.59 0.85 -5.14
C GLY A 37 11.81 1.14 -3.86
N LEU A 38 10.86 0.30 -3.45
CA LEU A 38 10.22 0.41 -2.14
C LEU A 38 11.25 0.14 -1.04
N ASP A 39 11.84 1.20 -0.51
CA ASP A 39 12.87 1.16 0.53
C ASP A 39 12.30 1.49 1.93
N SER A 40 13.19 1.59 2.93
CA SER A 40 12.77 1.89 4.31
C SER A 40 12.15 3.28 4.48
N MET A 41 12.52 4.27 3.66
CA MET A 41 11.95 5.61 3.74
C MET A 41 10.57 5.64 3.07
N ALA A 42 10.48 5.04 1.88
CA ALA A 42 9.25 4.86 1.12
C ALA A 42 8.21 4.07 1.92
N MET A 43 8.64 3.04 2.66
CA MET A 43 7.78 2.30 3.60
C MET A 43 7.23 3.18 4.72
N MET A 44 8.06 4.04 5.32
CA MET A 44 7.61 4.96 6.38
C MET A 44 6.63 6.00 5.84
N GLN A 45 6.86 6.55 4.64
CA GLN A 45 5.91 7.44 3.98
C GLN A 45 4.61 6.71 3.63
N LEU A 46 4.69 5.49 3.10
CA LEU A 46 3.54 4.66 2.79
C LEU A 46 2.66 4.43 4.02
N LEU A 47 3.24 4.14 5.18
CA LEU A 47 2.50 4.00 6.44
C LEU A 47 1.71 5.25 6.79
N LEU A 48 2.34 6.43 6.71
CA LEU A 48 1.69 7.70 6.97
C LEU A 48 0.52 7.94 6.00
N GLN A 49 0.75 7.71 4.71
CA GLN A 49 -0.24 7.91 3.66
C GLN A 49 -1.41 6.93 3.76
N ILE A 50 -1.16 5.70 4.21
CA ILE A 50 -2.21 4.73 4.50
C ILE A 50 -3.11 5.22 5.63
N GLU A 51 -2.53 5.76 6.71
CA GLU A 51 -3.29 6.31 7.83
C GLU A 51 -4.11 7.54 7.40
N GLU A 52 -3.54 8.43 6.60
CA GLU A 52 -4.25 9.61 6.11
C GLU A 52 -5.38 9.25 5.14
N ARG A 53 -5.10 8.42 4.12
CA ARG A 53 -6.03 8.12 3.01
C ARG A 53 -7.06 7.05 3.37
N PHE A 54 -6.65 6.00 4.08
CA PHE A 54 -7.52 4.87 4.42
C PHE A 54 -8.01 4.90 5.88
N ARG A 55 -7.52 5.82 6.71
CA ARG A 55 -7.83 5.88 8.16
C ARG A 55 -7.49 4.57 8.88
N LEU A 56 -6.41 3.91 8.45
CA LEU A 56 -5.91 2.67 9.03
C LEU A 56 -4.54 2.89 9.65
N SER A 57 -4.39 2.58 10.93
CA SER A 57 -3.08 2.59 11.58
C SER A 57 -2.37 1.25 11.34
N VAL A 58 -1.27 1.26 10.59
CA VAL A 58 -0.45 0.07 10.32
C VAL A 58 0.86 0.18 11.07
N SER A 59 1.20 -0.84 11.85
CA SER A 59 2.49 -0.89 12.55
C SER A 59 3.59 -1.44 11.64
N PRO A 60 4.83 -0.94 11.74
CA PRO A 60 5.97 -1.50 11.01
C PRO A 60 6.16 -3.01 11.25
N ALA A 61 5.81 -3.50 12.44
CA ALA A 61 5.87 -4.93 12.77
C ALA A 61 4.90 -5.80 11.94
N GLU A 62 3.84 -5.21 11.38
CA GLU A 62 2.89 -5.89 10.50
C GLU A 62 3.34 -5.86 9.03
N MET A 63 4.35 -5.05 8.72
CA MET A 63 4.97 -4.94 7.40
C MET A 63 5.92 -6.11 7.17
N THR A 64 5.34 -7.23 6.79
CA THR A 64 6.12 -8.38 6.31
C THR A 64 6.34 -8.27 4.82
N ARG A 65 7.50 -8.77 4.34
CA ARG A 65 7.84 -8.79 2.91
C ARG A 65 6.71 -9.37 2.05
N ASP A 66 6.07 -10.46 2.46
CA ASP A 66 4.99 -11.07 1.68
C ASP A 66 3.75 -10.18 1.51
N ARG A 67 3.43 -9.36 2.52
CA ARG A 67 2.26 -8.45 2.51
C ARG A 67 2.52 -7.17 1.73
N PHE A 68 3.79 -6.76 1.64
CA PHE A 68 4.22 -5.53 0.97
C PHE A 68 4.96 -5.78 -0.34
N ALA A 69 5.10 -7.06 -0.74
CA ALA A 69 5.77 -7.45 -1.97
C ALA A 69 5.08 -6.83 -3.18
N THR A 70 3.74 -6.83 -3.21
CA THR A 70 2.98 -6.37 -4.37
C THR A 70 1.84 -5.47 -3.95
N ALA A 71 1.36 -4.64 -4.89
CA ALA A 71 0.19 -3.79 -4.64
C ALA A 71 -1.06 -4.62 -4.29
N GLY A 72 -1.20 -5.82 -4.88
CA GLY A 72 -2.29 -6.74 -4.59
C GLY A 72 -2.24 -7.33 -3.18
N ALA A 73 -1.05 -7.72 -2.71
CA ALA A 73 -0.86 -8.20 -1.35
C ALA A 73 -1.16 -7.09 -0.34
N LEU A 74 -0.69 -5.87 -0.61
CA LEU A 74 -0.91 -4.71 0.24
C LEU A 74 -2.39 -4.33 0.32
N ALA A 75 -3.09 -4.27 -0.82
CA ALA A 75 -4.52 -4.00 -0.86
C ALA A 75 -5.33 -5.04 -0.09
N SER A 76 -4.96 -6.33 -0.22
CA SER A 76 -5.62 -7.43 0.50
C SER A 76 -5.43 -7.28 2.01
N PHE A 77 -4.20 -7.01 2.46
CA PHE A 77 -3.88 -6.78 3.87
C PHE A 77 -4.65 -5.59 4.45
N LEU A 78 -4.66 -4.44 3.76
CA LEU A 78 -5.38 -3.25 4.20
C LEU A 78 -6.90 -3.47 4.23
N GLY A 79 -7.44 -4.18 3.23
CA GLY A 79 -8.85 -4.54 3.16
C GLY A 79 -9.27 -5.44 4.32
N GLU A 80 -8.43 -6.41 4.69
CA GLU A 80 -8.66 -7.27 5.85
C GLU A 80 -8.58 -6.49 7.16
N LYS A 81 -7.55 -5.65 7.31
CA LYS A 81 -7.38 -4.81 8.49
C LYS A 81 -8.55 -3.88 8.72
N ARG A 82 -9.08 -3.27 7.66
CA ARG A 82 -10.26 -2.42 7.75
C ARG A 82 -11.51 -3.17 8.21
N ARG A 83 -11.68 -4.43 7.79
CA ARG A 83 -12.81 -5.26 8.25
C ARG A 83 -12.70 -5.59 9.73
N LEU A 84 -11.48 -5.76 10.24
CA LEU A 84 -11.23 -6.02 11.67
C LEU A 84 -11.37 -4.77 12.54
N ALA A 85 -11.21 -3.58 11.95
CA ALA A 85 -11.31 -2.28 12.62
C ALA A 85 -12.73 -1.65 12.55
N ALA A 86 -13.65 -2.24 11.79
CA ALA A 86 -15.03 -1.78 11.60
C ALA A 86 -15.99 -2.46 12.59
#